data_AF-A0AAD7CP24-F1
#
_entry.id   AF-A0AAD7CP24-F1
#
_cell.length_a   1.000
_cell.length_b   1.000
_cell.length_c   1.000
_cell.angle_alpha   90.00
_cell.angle_beta   90.00
_cell.angle_gamma   90.00
#
_symmetry.space_group_name_H-M   'P 1'
#
loop_
_entity.id
_entity.type
_entity.pdbx_description
1 polymer ?
#
loop_
_entity_poly.entity_id
_entity_poly.type
_entity_poly.pdbx_seq_one_letter_code
_entity_poly.pdbx_strand_id
1 'polypeptide(L)'
;MQSKFGDALSFLEHRGIPFILGEVGTAIGASNCTPNPNLYGSLGTGLWTADFMLRAMSMGIKRVSMQQGTNLRISAWQPVTTQDELKAVQGNWYGLVFAADFIGTGGDFQVYPLQVHPAHPNIVSYAGYNSGILTKFAVLDMTFWNGTGISAVNIKLANLDARITGARVSRLTAPGGSTQMHNISWAGKQWSAEDDGQENV
;
A
#
# COMPACT_ATOMS: atom_id res chain seq x y z
N MET A 1 -3.01 10.56 -9.68
CA MET A 1 -3.24 11.36 -8.46
C MET A 1 -2.87 12.84 -8.67
N GLN A 2 -1.63 13.16 -9.08
CA GLN A 2 -1.19 14.56 -9.29
C GLN A 2 -2.13 15.39 -10.18
N SER A 3 -2.47 14.90 -11.37
CA SER A 3 -3.35 15.61 -12.32
C SER A 3 -4.79 15.80 -11.83
N LYS A 4 -5.21 15.10 -10.76
CA LYS A 4 -6.56 15.19 -10.20
C LYS A 4 -6.63 16.11 -8.99
N PHE A 5 -5.58 16.13 -8.16
CA PHE A 5 -5.59 16.83 -6.87
C PHE A 5 -4.55 17.94 -6.75
N GLY A 6 -3.60 18.05 -7.69
CA GLY A 6 -2.47 18.98 -7.59
C GLY A 6 -2.88 20.44 -7.40
N ASP A 7 -3.83 20.91 -8.21
CA ASP A 7 -4.30 22.29 -8.13
C ASP A 7 -5.03 22.57 -6.81
N ALA A 8 -5.88 21.63 -6.36
CA ALA A 8 -6.58 21.75 -5.09
C ALA A 8 -5.62 21.74 -3.89
N LEU A 9 -4.60 20.88 -3.93
CA LEU A 9 -3.55 20.82 -2.92
C LEU A 9 -2.79 22.14 -2.84
N SER A 10 -2.33 22.65 -3.98
CA SER A 10 -1.62 23.93 -4.02
C SER A 10 -2.50 25.08 -3.51
N PHE A 11 -3.77 25.14 -3.93
CA PHE A 11 -4.70 26.18 -3.50
C PHE A 11 -4.91 26.22 -1.98
N LEU A 12 -5.02 25.04 -1.35
CA LEU A 12 -5.26 24.91 0.08
C LEU A 12 -4.00 25.08 0.92
N GLU A 13 -2.85 24.61 0.41
CA GLU A 13 -1.55 24.79 1.06
C GLU A 13 -1.22 26.27 1.28
N HIS A 14 -1.43 27.13 0.27
CA HIS A 14 -1.26 28.58 0.39
C HIS A 14 -2.18 29.24 1.43
N ARG A 15 -3.20 28.53 1.92
CA ARG A 15 -4.16 28.98 2.93
C ARG A 15 -3.97 28.30 4.29
N GLY A 16 -2.98 27.41 4.41
CA GLY A 16 -2.79 26.60 5.61
C GLY A 16 -3.94 25.64 5.89
N ILE A 17 -4.74 25.28 4.88
CA ILE A 17 -5.90 24.40 5.03
C ILE A 17 -5.47 22.95 4.69
N PRO A 18 -5.68 21.97 5.58
CA PRO A 18 -5.33 20.58 5.30
C PRO A 18 -6.25 19.98 4.24
N PHE A 19 -5.68 19.34 3.22
CA PHE A 19 -6.44 18.51 2.29
C PHE A 19 -6.51 17.06 2.79
N ILE A 20 -7.71 16.48 2.75
CA ILE A 20 -7.98 15.10 3.17
C ILE A 20 -8.77 14.37 2.08
N LEU A 21 -8.54 13.07 1.98
CA LEU A 21 -9.39 12.16 1.22
C LEU A 21 -10.31 11.45 2.20
N GLY A 22 -11.56 11.93 2.30
CA GLY A 22 -12.53 11.48 3.29
C GLY A 22 -13.11 10.09 3.03
N GLU A 23 -13.11 9.65 1.77
CA GLU A 23 -13.62 8.35 1.35
C GLU A 23 -12.79 7.88 0.15
N VAL A 24 -12.14 6.72 0.30
CA VAL A 24 -11.36 6.07 -0.75
C VAL A 24 -11.66 4.58 -0.73
N GLY A 25 -11.81 3.98 -1.91
CA GLY A 25 -12.00 2.56 -2.08
C GLY A 25 -11.16 2.01 -3.23
N THR A 26 -10.99 0.70 -3.23
CA THR A 26 -10.44 -0.03 -4.38
C THR A 26 -11.52 -0.18 -5.45
N ALA A 27 -11.14 -0.62 -6.65
CA ALA A 27 -12.13 -1.01 -7.64
C ALA A 27 -12.85 -2.29 -7.18
N ILE A 28 -14.18 -2.32 -7.31
CA ILE A 28 -14.99 -3.49 -6.91
C ILE A 28 -15.18 -4.45 -8.09
N GLY A 29 -15.21 -3.93 -9.32
CA GLY A 29 -15.56 -4.70 -10.51
C GLY A 29 -15.06 -4.06 -11.80
N ALA A 30 -15.24 -4.78 -12.91
CA ALA A 30 -14.98 -4.28 -14.24
C ALA A 30 -16.15 -3.39 -14.74
N SER A 31 -16.05 -2.89 -15.98
CA SER A 31 -17.01 -1.96 -16.60
C SER A 31 -18.48 -2.43 -16.65
N ASN A 32 -18.77 -3.68 -16.30
CA ASN A 32 -20.11 -4.28 -16.26
C ASN A 32 -20.68 -4.45 -14.84
N CYS A 33 -20.11 -3.78 -13.83
CA CYS A 33 -20.50 -3.88 -12.42
C CYS A 33 -20.42 -5.30 -11.82
N THR A 34 -19.78 -6.26 -12.50
CA THR A 34 -19.55 -7.60 -11.94
C THR A 34 -18.41 -7.52 -10.94
N PRO A 35 -18.61 -7.95 -9.68
CA PRO A 35 -17.55 -7.98 -8.69
C PRO A 35 -16.36 -8.82 -9.17
N ASN A 36 -15.16 -8.29 -9.00
CA ASN A 36 -13.93 -8.99 -9.30
C ASN A 36 -13.05 -8.99 -8.04
N PRO A 37 -13.01 -10.11 -7.28
CA PRO A 37 -12.20 -10.24 -6.07
C PRO A 37 -10.72 -9.93 -6.27
N ASN A 38 -10.17 -10.10 -7.49
CA ASN A 38 -8.78 -9.72 -7.77
C ASN A 38 -8.52 -8.22 -7.62
N LEU A 39 -9.54 -7.37 -7.70
CA LEU A 39 -9.41 -5.92 -7.58
C LEU A 39 -9.46 -5.42 -6.13
N TYR A 40 -9.98 -6.21 -5.19
CA TYR A 40 -10.11 -5.81 -3.78
C TYR A 40 -9.47 -6.76 -2.76
N GLY A 41 -9.41 -8.06 -3.03
CA GLY A 41 -8.94 -9.07 -2.07
C GLY A 41 -7.49 -9.54 -2.28
N SER A 42 -6.83 -9.17 -3.37
CA SER A 42 -5.56 -9.77 -3.76
C SER A 42 -4.32 -9.04 -3.24
N LEU A 43 -3.14 -9.67 -3.30
CA LEU A 43 -1.85 -9.01 -3.09
C LEU A 43 -1.71 -7.76 -3.97
N GLY A 44 -2.19 -7.79 -5.21
CA GLY A 44 -2.18 -6.65 -6.12
C GLY A 44 -2.93 -5.45 -5.55
N THR A 45 -4.06 -5.68 -4.89
CA THR A 45 -4.79 -4.63 -4.15
C THR A 45 -3.99 -4.13 -2.94
N GLY A 46 -3.28 -5.01 -2.25
CA GLY A 46 -2.37 -4.63 -1.17
C GLY A 46 -1.25 -3.70 -1.65
N LEU A 47 -0.62 -4.02 -2.79
CA LEU A 47 0.41 -3.19 -3.42
C LEU A 47 -0.16 -1.84 -3.89
N TRP A 48 -1.33 -1.82 -4.51
CA TRP A 48 -2.02 -0.59 -4.87
C TRP A 48 -2.32 0.28 -3.64
N THR A 49 -2.77 -0.33 -2.55
CA THR A 49 -3.08 0.37 -1.30
C THR A 49 -1.82 0.99 -0.70
N ALA A 50 -0.72 0.23 -0.64
CA ALA A 50 0.57 0.74 -0.19
C ALA A 50 1.04 1.93 -1.04
N ASP A 51 1.04 1.80 -2.37
CA ASP A 51 1.41 2.87 -3.29
C ASP A 51 0.53 4.11 -3.11
N PHE A 52 -0.79 3.92 -3.05
CA PHE A 52 -1.75 5.00 -2.88
C PHE A 52 -1.49 5.80 -1.61
N MET A 53 -1.26 5.12 -0.48
CA MET A 53 -0.98 5.76 0.81
C MET A 53 0.34 6.52 0.79
N LEU A 54 1.42 5.90 0.28
CA LEU A 54 2.74 6.55 0.19
C LEU A 54 2.70 7.75 -0.78
N ARG A 55 2.00 7.61 -1.91
CA ARG A 55 1.81 8.69 -2.87
C ARG A 55 1.01 9.83 -2.28
N ALA A 56 -0.09 9.55 -1.58
CA ALA A 56 -0.91 10.58 -0.94
C ALA A 56 -0.09 11.39 0.07
N MET A 57 0.70 10.71 0.91
CA MET A 57 1.61 11.36 1.85
C MET A 57 2.66 12.23 1.14
N SER A 58 3.26 11.72 0.06
CA SER A 58 4.25 12.49 -0.71
C SER A 58 3.71 13.76 -1.36
N MET A 59 2.38 13.82 -1.55
CA MET A 59 1.68 14.98 -2.10
C MET A 59 1.18 15.96 -1.02
N GLY A 60 1.42 15.67 0.26
CA GLY A 60 0.97 16.52 1.37
C GLY A 60 -0.49 16.29 1.79
N ILE A 61 -1.14 15.22 1.31
CA ILE A 61 -2.49 14.84 1.76
C ILE A 61 -2.40 14.42 3.24
N LYS A 62 -3.15 15.10 4.10
CA LYS A 62 -3.02 14.96 5.56
C LYS A 62 -3.70 13.73 6.13
N ARG A 63 -4.71 13.20 5.45
CA ARG A 63 -5.41 11.98 5.84
C ARG A 63 -6.06 11.31 4.65
N VAL A 64 -6.02 9.98 4.64
CA VAL A 64 -6.81 9.12 3.78
C VAL A 64 -7.69 8.26 4.65
N SER A 65 -8.99 8.25 4.40
CA SER A 65 -9.93 7.31 5.01
C SER A 65 -10.34 6.28 3.96
N MET A 66 -9.71 5.11 4.04
CA MET A 66 -10.18 3.94 3.29
C MET A 66 -11.53 3.51 3.84
N GLN A 67 -12.52 3.38 2.96
CA GLN A 67 -13.87 3.05 3.33
C GLN A 67 -13.94 1.63 3.90
N GLN A 68 -14.69 1.50 4.99
CA GLN A 68 -14.89 0.26 5.72
C GLN A 68 -16.39 0.12 6.00
N GLY A 69 -16.87 -1.12 6.02
CA GLY A 69 -18.25 -1.46 6.34
C GLY A 69 -18.54 -2.93 6.05
N THR A 70 -19.45 -3.51 6.82
CA THR A 70 -19.91 -4.88 6.58
C THR A 70 -20.55 -4.98 5.20
N ASN A 71 -20.22 -6.03 4.45
CA ASN A 71 -20.62 -6.29 3.05
C ASN A 71 -20.04 -5.31 2.02
N LEU A 72 -19.18 -4.37 2.42
CA LEU A 72 -18.42 -3.58 1.46
C LEU A 72 -17.18 -4.36 1.03
N ARG A 73 -17.13 -4.73 -0.25
CA ARG A 73 -16.02 -5.49 -0.85
C ARG A 73 -14.66 -4.79 -0.75
N ILE A 74 -14.67 -3.46 -0.61
CA ILE A 74 -13.47 -2.63 -0.43
C ILE A 74 -12.97 -2.59 1.01
N SER A 75 -13.71 -3.14 1.98
CA SER A 75 -13.31 -3.18 3.38
C SER A 75 -12.05 -4.00 3.54
N ALA A 76 -11.13 -3.52 4.37
CA ALA A 76 -9.92 -4.26 4.72
C ALA A 76 -10.25 -5.50 5.56
N TRP A 77 -11.35 -5.44 6.31
CA TRP A 77 -11.82 -6.52 7.16
C TRP A 77 -13.33 -6.69 7.03
N GLN A 78 -13.77 -7.88 6.61
CA GLN A 78 -15.16 -8.34 6.70
C GLN A 78 -15.26 -9.27 7.92
N PRO A 79 -15.86 -8.82 9.05
CA PRO A 79 -15.80 -9.55 10.32
C PRO A 79 -16.72 -10.77 10.39
N VAL A 80 -17.75 -10.83 9.53
CA VAL A 80 -18.79 -11.86 9.57
C VAL A 80 -19.13 -12.34 8.17
N THR A 81 -19.48 -13.62 8.05
CA THR A 81 -20.08 -14.16 6.82
C THR A 81 -21.55 -13.75 6.76
N THR A 82 -21.96 -13.19 5.64
CA THR A 82 -23.35 -12.85 5.33
C THR A 82 -23.80 -13.57 4.05
N GLN A 83 -25.00 -13.25 3.56
CA GLN A 83 -25.45 -13.74 2.25
C GLN A 83 -24.67 -13.11 1.09
N ASP A 84 -24.05 -11.95 1.29
CA ASP A 84 -23.42 -11.15 0.23
C ASP A 84 -21.90 -11.29 0.17
N GLU A 85 -21.26 -11.56 1.31
CA GLU A 85 -19.79 -11.58 1.45
C GLU A 85 -19.34 -12.55 2.55
N LEU A 86 -18.21 -13.22 2.33
CA LEU A 86 -17.58 -14.12 3.29
C LEU A 86 -16.73 -13.33 4.29
N LYS A 87 -16.63 -13.82 5.52
CA LYS A 87 -15.63 -13.34 6.47
C LYS A 87 -14.24 -13.42 5.85
N ALA A 88 -13.51 -12.31 5.81
CA ALA A 88 -12.25 -12.21 5.09
C ALA A 88 -11.42 -11.01 5.54
N VAL A 89 -10.12 -11.22 5.68
CA VAL A 89 -9.12 -10.13 5.62
C VAL A 89 -8.78 -9.93 4.15
N GLN A 90 -9.04 -8.75 3.62
CA GLN A 90 -8.83 -8.44 2.21
C GLN A 90 -7.40 -7.93 1.98
N GLY A 91 -6.90 -8.03 0.74
CA GLY A 91 -5.53 -7.65 0.39
C GLY A 91 -5.15 -6.20 0.74
N ASN A 92 -6.09 -5.26 0.71
CA ASN A 92 -5.85 -3.87 1.14
C ASN A 92 -5.50 -3.73 2.63
N TRP A 93 -5.89 -4.67 3.51
CA TRP A 93 -5.41 -4.73 4.90
C TRP A 93 -3.89 -4.72 4.96
N TYR A 94 -3.26 -5.56 4.15
CA TYR A 94 -1.80 -5.70 4.12
C TYR A 94 -1.11 -4.45 3.57
N GLY A 95 -1.74 -3.74 2.63
CA GLY A 95 -1.27 -2.45 2.17
C GLY A 95 -1.35 -1.36 3.25
N LEU A 96 -2.39 -1.39 4.08
CA LEU A 96 -2.52 -0.49 5.24
C LEU A 96 -1.48 -0.81 6.31
N VAL A 97 -1.26 -2.09 6.64
CA VAL A 97 -0.21 -2.52 7.57
C VAL A 97 1.17 -2.12 7.08
N PHE A 98 1.46 -2.33 5.79
CA PHE A 98 2.70 -1.88 5.16
C PHE A 98 2.89 -0.37 5.34
N ALA A 99 1.87 0.44 5.01
CA ALA A 99 1.96 1.89 5.11
C ALA A 99 2.14 2.34 6.57
N ALA A 100 1.43 1.71 7.51
CA ALA A 100 1.55 2.00 8.94
C ALA A 100 2.96 1.69 9.48
N ASP A 101 3.52 0.52 9.15
CA ASP A 101 4.90 0.17 9.54
C ASP A 101 5.93 1.07 8.83
N PHE A 102 5.67 1.48 7.59
CA PHE A 102 6.53 2.42 6.88
C PHE A 102 6.55 3.81 7.54
N ILE A 103 5.42 4.35 7.97
CA ILE A 103 5.37 5.64 8.67
C ILE A 103 5.97 5.52 10.07
N GLY A 104 5.67 4.43 10.76
CA GLY A 104 6.02 4.24 12.17
C GLY A 104 5.34 5.27 13.08
N THR A 105 5.98 5.55 14.21
CA THR A 105 5.44 6.44 15.26
C THR A 105 6.23 7.75 15.39
N GLY A 106 7.18 8.02 14.49
CA GLY A 106 7.97 9.24 14.47
C GLY A 106 7.12 10.43 13.99
N GLY A 107 6.94 11.44 14.84
CA GLY A 107 6.01 12.54 14.60
C GLY A 107 6.36 13.49 13.43
N ASP A 108 7.60 13.44 12.91
CA ASP A 108 8.07 14.28 11.80
C ASP A 108 8.55 13.41 10.62
N PHE A 109 7.68 12.47 10.22
CA PHE A 109 7.94 11.57 9.10
C PHE A 109 7.49 12.18 7.77
N GLN A 110 8.37 12.14 6.78
CA GLN A 110 8.19 12.72 5.45
C GLN A 110 8.46 11.64 4.39
N VAL A 111 7.62 11.60 3.36
CA VAL A 111 7.72 10.64 2.27
C VAL A 111 8.11 11.36 0.99
N TYR A 112 9.20 10.93 0.38
CA TYR A 112 9.66 11.44 -0.90
C TYR A 112 9.55 10.35 -1.98
N PRO A 113 8.85 10.60 -3.10
CA PRO A 113 8.75 9.63 -4.19
C PRO A 113 10.03 9.68 -5.02
N LEU A 114 10.63 8.51 -5.25
CA LEU A 114 11.83 8.41 -6.09
C LEU A 114 11.45 8.35 -7.57
N GLN A 115 12.34 8.82 -8.43
CA GLN A 115 12.14 8.74 -9.88
C GLN A 115 12.08 7.27 -10.32
N VAL A 116 11.07 6.95 -11.14
CA VAL A 116 10.93 5.63 -11.74
C VAL A 116 12.11 5.41 -12.69
N HIS A 117 12.83 4.30 -12.50
CA HIS A 117 13.94 3.97 -13.37
C HIS A 117 13.42 3.53 -14.75
N PRO A 118 13.90 4.10 -15.88
CA PRO A 118 13.36 3.79 -17.21
C PRO A 118 13.39 2.31 -17.59
N ALA A 119 14.42 1.57 -17.13
CA ALA A 119 14.52 0.12 -17.37
C ALA A 119 13.53 -0.72 -16.54
N HIS A 120 12.91 -0.12 -15.51
CA HIS A 120 12.01 -0.79 -14.57
C HIS A 120 10.75 0.07 -14.34
N PRO A 121 9.92 0.27 -15.38
CA PRO A 121 8.80 1.23 -15.35
C PRO A 121 7.70 0.85 -14.34
N ASN A 122 7.64 -0.42 -13.94
CA ASN A 122 6.67 -0.93 -12.95
C ASN A 122 7.22 -0.92 -11.51
N ILE A 123 8.45 -0.47 -11.30
CA ILE A 123 9.00 -0.31 -9.95
C ILE A 123 8.70 1.10 -9.47
N VAL A 124 7.91 1.20 -8.40
CA VAL A 124 7.65 2.45 -7.70
C VAL A 124 8.42 2.43 -6.38
N SER A 125 9.02 3.55 -6.00
CA SER A 125 9.85 3.60 -4.80
C SER A 125 9.70 4.91 -4.04
N TYR A 126 9.86 4.83 -2.72
CA TYR A 126 9.71 5.96 -1.82
C TYR A 126 10.82 5.94 -0.76
N ALA A 127 11.34 7.12 -0.44
CA ALA A 127 12.25 7.34 0.68
C ALA A 127 11.47 7.96 1.85
N GLY A 128 11.70 7.41 3.05
CA GLY A 128 11.11 7.87 4.30
C GLY A 128 12.15 8.58 5.15
N TYR A 129 11.88 9.84 5.48
CA TYR A 129 12.74 10.69 6.30
C TYR A 129 12.05 10.96 7.64
N ASN A 130 12.78 10.88 8.74
CA ASN A 130 12.31 11.33 10.04
C ASN A 130 13.21 12.47 10.50
N SER A 131 12.64 13.66 10.68
CA SER A 131 13.41 14.89 10.99
C SER A 131 14.57 15.14 10.01
N GLY A 132 14.30 14.96 8.72
CA GLY A 132 15.27 15.14 7.63
C GLY A 132 16.33 14.04 7.50
N ILE A 133 16.31 13.01 8.35
CA ILE A 133 17.23 11.87 8.28
C ILE A 133 16.54 10.71 7.58
N LEU A 134 17.20 10.15 6.56
CA LEU A 134 16.72 8.97 5.85
C LEU A 134 16.68 7.76 6.79
N THR A 135 15.51 7.15 6.95
CA THR A 135 15.29 6.02 7.87
C THR A 135 14.70 4.78 7.20
N LYS A 136 13.95 4.95 6.11
CA LYS A 136 13.24 3.85 5.44
C LYS A 136 13.26 4.00 3.93
N PHE A 137 13.19 2.87 3.24
CA PHE A 137 12.93 2.78 1.80
C PHE A 137 11.79 1.80 1.57
N ALA A 138 10.87 2.18 0.69
CA ALA A 138 9.83 1.31 0.16
C ALA A 138 10.09 1.10 -1.33
N VAL A 139 10.05 -0.15 -1.76
CA VAL A 139 10.14 -0.56 -3.16
C VAL A 139 8.96 -1.46 -3.43
N LEU A 140 8.10 -1.05 -4.36
CA LEU A 140 6.91 -1.77 -4.79
C LEU A 140 7.14 -2.25 -6.22
N ASP A 141 7.17 -3.56 -6.42
CA ASP A 141 7.17 -4.14 -7.76
C ASP A 141 5.72 -4.33 -8.21
N MET A 142 5.28 -3.44 -9.10
CA MET A 142 3.92 -3.45 -9.66
C MET A 142 3.81 -4.33 -10.91
N THR A 143 4.87 -5.09 -11.25
CA THR A 143 4.84 -6.05 -12.35
C THR A 143 3.86 -7.17 -12.01
N PHE A 144 2.95 -7.47 -12.92
CA PHE A 144 2.05 -8.60 -12.75
C PHE A 144 2.85 -9.91 -12.70
N TRP A 145 2.66 -10.68 -11.63
CA TRP A 145 3.26 -11.99 -11.45
C TRP A 145 2.23 -12.94 -10.84
N ASN A 146 2.17 -14.17 -11.32
CA ASN A 146 1.14 -15.16 -10.95
C ASN A 146 1.72 -16.41 -10.27
N GLY A 147 2.87 -16.27 -9.59
CA GLY A 147 3.52 -17.41 -8.92
C GLY A 147 4.41 -18.25 -9.82
N THR A 148 4.42 -18.01 -11.14
CA THR A 148 5.22 -18.78 -12.10
C THR A 148 6.36 -17.95 -12.70
N GLY A 149 7.51 -18.58 -12.90
CA GLY A 149 8.73 -17.91 -13.35
C GLY A 149 9.43 -17.10 -12.26
N ILE A 150 10.67 -16.70 -12.53
CA ILE A 150 11.47 -15.84 -11.66
C ILE A 150 11.59 -14.48 -12.33
N SER A 151 11.05 -13.43 -11.72
CA SER A 151 11.35 -12.03 -12.06
C SER A 151 12.08 -11.38 -10.90
N ALA A 152 13.37 -11.64 -10.77
CA ALA A 152 14.19 -10.93 -9.80
C ALA A 152 14.59 -9.56 -10.39
N VAL A 153 14.24 -8.48 -9.69
CA VAL A 153 14.71 -7.13 -10.02
C VAL A 153 15.82 -6.74 -9.05
N ASN A 154 16.96 -6.34 -9.59
CA ASN A 154 18.07 -5.83 -8.78
C ASN A 154 17.92 -4.32 -8.60
N ILE A 155 17.70 -3.88 -7.37
CA ILE A 155 17.60 -2.46 -7.02
C ILE A 155 18.88 -2.04 -6.29
N LYS A 156 19.62 -1.10 -6.89
CA LYS A 156 20.79 -0.49 -6.27
C LYS A 156 20.39 0.83 -5.63
N LEU A 157 20.48 0.90 -4.30
CA LEU A 157 20.41 2.18 -3.58
C LEU A 157 21.79 2.86 -3.67
N ALA A 158 21.82 4.10 -4.15
CA ALA A 158 23.04 4.89 -4.32
C ALA A 158 22.91 6.22 -3.57
N ASN A 159 24.03 6.93 -3.39
CA ASN A 159 24.08 8.23 -2.72
C ASN A 159 23.52 8.22 -1.29
N LEU A 160 23.73 7.11 -0.58
CA LEU A 160 23.36 6.99 0.83
C LEU A 160 24.35 7.76 1.70
N ASP A 161 23.83 8.38 2.74
CA ASP A 161 24.65 9.02 3.78
C ASP A 161 25.57 7.98 4.44
N ALA A 162 26.83 8.34 4.72
CA ALA A 162 27.82 7.44 5.30
C ALA A 162 27.41 6.89 6.69
N ARG A 163 26.46 7.53 7.37
CA ARG A 163 25.85 7.04 8.62
C ARG A 163 24.98 5.80 8.42
N ILE A 164 24.57 5.48 7.19
CA ILE A 164 23.80 4.28 6.85
C ILE A 164 24.76 3.11 6.70
N THR A 165 24.85 2.28 7.74
CA THR A 165 25.79 1.14 7.81
C THR A 165 25.15 -0.21 7.50
N GLY A 166 23.81 -0.27 7.41
CA GLY A 166 23.08 -1.50 7.13
C GLY A 166 21.59 -1.27 6.96
N ALA A 167 20.88 -2.31 6.53
CA ALA A 167 19.43 -2.30 6.36
C ALA A 167 18.83 -3.66 6.76
N ARG A 168 17.61 -3.62 7.29
CA ARG A 168 16.74 -4.80 7.45
C ARG A 168 15.69 -4.77 6.34
N VAL A 169 15.42 -5.94 5.77
CA VAL A 169 14.42 -6.08 4.70
C VAL A 169 13.18 -6.80 5.25
N SER A 170 12.02 -6.16 5.08
CA SER A 170 10.70 -6.74 5.28
C SER A 170 10.00 -6.88 3.92
N ARG A 171 9.16 -7.89 3.74
CA ARG A 171 8.47 -8.16 2.45
C ARG A 171 6.97 -8.23 2.64
N LEU A 172 6.24 -7.54 1.77
CA LEU A 172 4.81 -7.76 1.52
C LEU A 172 4.72 -8.71 0.32
N THR A 173 4.26 -9.94 0.52
CA THR A 173 4.29 -10.95 -0.55
C THR A 173 3.26 -12.05 -0.34
N ALA A 174 2.98 -12.78 -1.41
CA ALA A 174 2.17 -13.99 -1.44
C ALA A 174 2.81 -15.00 -2.43
N PRO A 175 2.92 -16.30 -2.10
CA PRO A 175 3.57 -17.30 -2.97
C PRO A 175 3.07 -17.36 -4.42
N GLY A 176 1.77 -17.17 -4.65
CA GLY A 176 1.14 -17.18 -5.98
C GLY A 176 0.99 -15.80 -6.62
N GLY A 177 1.66 -14.79 -6.08
CA GLY A 177 1.77 -13.47 -6.69
C GLY A 177 0.51 -12.60 -6.61
N SER A 178 0.36 -11.72 -7.59
CA SER A 178 -0.51 -10.53 -7.57
C SER A 178 -2.00 -10.86 -7.41
N THR A 179 -2.48 -12.02 -7.88
CA THR A 179 -3.91 -12.40 -7.78
C THR A 179 -4.23 -13.18 -6.52
N GLN A 180 -3.24 -13.55 -5.72
CA GLN A 180 -3.46 -14.39 -4.55
C GLN A 180 -4.12 -13.59 -3.41
N MET A 181 -5.14 -14.18 -2.78
CA MET A 181 -5.96 -13.57 -1.72
C MET A 181 -5.71 -14.16 -0.33
N HIS A 182 -5.03 -15.30 -0.27
CA HIS A 182 -4.70 -16.01 0.97
C HIS A 182 -3.18 -16.12 1.13
N ASN A 183 -2.67 -16.40 2.31
CA ASN A 183 -1.22 -16.48 2.57
C ASN A 183 -0.46 -15.23 2.09
N ILE A 184 -1.12 -14.07 2.09
CA ILE A 184 -0.46 -12.77 1.98
C ILE A 184 0.22 -12.54 3.32
N SER A 185 1.45 -12.03 3.30
CA SER A 185 2.21 -11.75 4.53
C SER A 185 2.94 -10.42 4.46
N TRP A 186 3.09 -9.76 5.61
CA TRP A 186 4.00 -8.63 5.80
C TRP A 186 5.07 -8.99 6.82
N ALA A 187 6.33 -9.02 6.41
CA ALA A 187 7.46 -9.37 7.28
C ALA A 187 7.28 -10.73 8.00
N GLY A 188 6.60 -11.68 7.34
CA GLY A 188 6.23 -12.99 7.89
C GLY A 188 4.86 -13.02 8.58
N LYS A 189 4.32 -11.88 9.01
CA LYS A 189 3.04 -11.79 9.72
C LYS A 189 1.84 -11.94 8.79
N GLN A 190 0.78 -12.57 9.27
CA GLN A 190 -0.46 -12.80 8.54
C GLN A 190 -1.69 -12.42 9.38
N TRP A 191 -2.79 -12.12 8.69
CA TRP A 191 -4.10 -11.88 9.28
C TRP A 191 -5.11 -12.61 8.41
N SER A 192 -6.00 -13.39 9.01
CA SER A 192 -6.90 -14.27 8.27
C SER A 192 -8.32 -14.22 8.83
N ALA A 193 -9.27 -14.80 8.09
CA ALA A 193 -10.63 -14.96 8.59
C ALA A 193 -10.68 -15.99 9.73
N GLU A 194 -9.84 -17.01 9.65
CA GLU A 194 -9.67 -18.09 10.60
C GLU A 194 -9.22 -17.57 11.97
N ASP A 195 -8.43 -16.50 11.98
CA ASP A 195 -7.86 -15.89 13.17
C ASP A 195 -8.64 -14.68 13.68
N ASP A 196 -9.89 -14.49 13.24
CA ASP A 196 -10.71 -13.32 13.59
C ASP A 196 -10.02 -11.97 13.24
N GLY A 197 -9.16 -11.96 12.21
CA GLY A 197 -8.39 -10.79 11.83
C GLY A 197 -7.31 -10.40 12.84
N GLN A 198 -6.89 -11.33 13.71
CA GLN A 198 -5.77 -11.14 14.62
C GLN A 198 -4.42 -11.42 13.94
N GLU A 199 -3.36 -10.81 14.47
CA GLU A 199 -2.00 -11.00 13.95
C GLU A 199 -1.47 -12.38 14.34
N ASN A 200 -1.04 -13.15 13.34
CA ASN A 200 -0.34 -14.42 13.50
C ASN A 200 1.04 -14.40 12.84
N VAL A 201 1.94 -15.27 13.33
CA VAL A 201 3.34 -15.43 12.88
C VAL A 201 3.50 -16.73 12.10
#